data_AF-A0A522W177-F1
#
_entry.id   AF-A0A522W177-F1
#
_cell.length_a   1.000
_cell.length_b   1.000
_cell.length_c   1.000
_cell.angle_alpha   90.00
_cell.angle_beta   90.00
_cell.angle_gamma   90.00
#
_symmetry.space_group_name_H-M   'P 1'
#
loop_
_entity.id
_entity.type
_entity.pdbx_description
1 polymer ?
#
loop_
_entity_poly.entity_id
_entity_poly.type
_entity_poly.pdbx_seq_one_letter_code
_entity_poly.pdbx_strand_id
1 'polypeptide(L)'
;LTMALLEKRSWFGKLDMLIAWGAEPAAVDHMPVIDGIVADLMVPAQVIQDLLGFQSNLSSALCQIVNLTEGKAEAAKFAPQTFTELNRLFAEGRLPQTRDVLLARVVREVGGTNPLSRNDPAQEYEMFHKMLHRLVDKDTVTGGPPLAESLLQRGSRVLNSGGATVAAPQALQLLLGALADGCVRLQFLLTLCASSLGKSMGEVLTEVLDAHVRRSTHIDQWVAVRLPPPARMAALTAANKALKSCPVLVDEFKKPLADLIDEVMVRYLTEEGIIEKVDKPDDPLAARAVRLVKFCGAGVLIEGKSLNMAKARVIEHLRQKQFEEKFVASCPDPSQGDKNLREFHKLLVECGFG
;
A
#
# COMPACT_ATOMS: atom_id res chain seq x y z
N LEU A 1 10.16 38.03 6.86
CA LEU A 1 9.93 36.75 7.55
C LEU A 1 10.47 36.74 8.99
N THR A 2 11.78 36.84 9.21
CA THR A 2 12.40 36.74 10.55
C THR A 2 11.88 37.76 11.57
N MET A 3 11.75 39.03 11.20
CA MET A 3 11.24 40.08 12.11
C MET A 3 9.79 39.83 12.56
N ALA A 4 8.91 39.45 11.63
CA ALA A 4 7.52 39.10 11.94
C ALA A 4 7.41 37.85 12.81
N LEU A 5 8.31 36.87 12.65
CA LEU A 5 8.36 35.69 13.52
C LEU A 5 8.82 36.04 14.94
N LEU A 6 9.70 37.04 15.11
CA LEU A 6 10.16 37.49 16.42
C LEU A 6 9.05 38.19 17.23
N GLU A 7 8.10 38.83 16.55
CA GLU A 7 6.96 39.48 17.21
C GLU A 7 5.99 38.46 17.85
N LYS A 8 5.94 37.23 17.33
CA LYS A 8 5.14 36.14 17.91
C LYS A 8 5.92 35.43 19.02
N ARG A 9 5.47 35.60 20.26
CA ARG A 9 6.13 35.01 21.45
C ARG A 9 5.89 33.50 21.63
N SER A 10 4.80 32.96 21.11
CA SER A 10 4.50 31.52 21.21
C SER A 10 4.94 30.76 19.95
N TRP A 11 5.44 29.54 20.14
CA TRP A 11 5.80 28.64 19.04
C TRP A 11 4.59 28.32 18.15
N PHE A 12 3.43 28.07 18.77
CA PHE A 12 2.18 27.85 18.06
C PHE A 12 1.74 29.07 17.24
N GLY A 13 1.89 30.29 17.78
CA GLY A 13 1.55 31.52 17.04
C GLY A 13 2.48 31.78 15.85
N LYS A 14 3.73 31.30 15.88
CA LYS A 14 4.63 31.32 14.72
C LYS A 14 4.20 30.31 13.66
N LEU A 15 3.78 29.12 14.09
CA LEU A 15 3.23 28.10 13.21
C LEU A 15 1.99 28.62 12.47
N ASP A 16 1.00 29.16 13.20
CA ASP A 16 -0.22 29.72 12.62
C ASP A 16 0.08 30.74 11.51
N MET A 17 1.03 31.64 11.77
CA MET A 17 1.43 32.65 10.81
C MET A 17 2.11 32.05 9.56
N LEU A 18 2.99 31.06 9.73
CA LEU A 18 3.67 30.41 8.60
C LEU A 18 2.72 29.58 7.75
N ILE A 19 1.74 28.90 8.37
CA ILE A 19 0.71 28.15 7.67
C ILE A 19 -0.21 29.09 6.89
N ALA A 20 -0.60 30.22 7.50
CA ALA A 20 -1.37 31.25 6.80
C ALA A 20 -0.61 31.79 5.58
N TRP A 21 0.67 32.12 5.70
CA TRP A 21 1.48 32.53 4.55
C TRP A 21 1.63 31.43 3.52
N GLY A 22 1.89 30.19 3.95
CA GLY A 22 1.96 29.03 3.07
C GLY A 22 0.67 28.80 2.30
N ALA A 23 -0.49 29.15 2.85
CA ALA A 23 -1.77 29.03 2.17
C ALA A 23 -1.95 30.01 1.00
N GLU A 24 -1.22 31.13 0.97
CA GLU A 24 -1.36 32.15 -0.06
C GLU A 24 -0.81 31.68 -1.43
N PRO A 25 -1.48 31.99 -2.56
CA PRO A 25 -0.99 31.65 -3.89
C PRO A 25 0.38 32.25 -4.22
N ALA A 26 0.70 33.42 -3.64
CA ALA A 26 1.98 34.09 -3.83
C ALA A 26 3.15 33.38 -3.13
N ALA A 27 2.88 32.43 -2.22
CA ALA A 27 3.91 31.76 -1.43
C ALA A 27 4.56 30.56 -2.14
N VAL A 28 4.16 30.24 -3.38
CA VAL A 28 4.67 29.07 -4.13
C VAL A 28 6.20 29.08 -4.20
N ASP A 29 6.81 30.21 -4.58
CA ASP A 29 8.26 30.34 -4.73
C ASP A 29 9.01 30.31 -3.38
N HIS A 30 8.30 30.57 -2.28
CA HIS A 30 8.87 30.61 -0.93
C HIS A 30 8.52 29.38 -0.10
N MET A 31 7.73 28.45 -0.65
CA MET A 31 7.23 27.28 0.04
C MET A 31 8.35 26.41 0.62
N PRO A 32 9.49 26.17 -0.06
CA PRO A 32 10.59 25.39 0.51
C PRO A 32 11.17 26.00 1.81
N VAL A 33 11.23 27.33 1.89
CA VAL A 33 11.72 28.05 3.08
C VAL A 33 10.68 28.02 4.19
N ILE A 34 9.41 28.22 3.85
CA ILE A 34 8.29 28.13 4.81
C ILE A 34 8.24 26.72 5.41
N ASP A 35 8.27 25.69 4.57
CA ASP A 35 8.28 24.28 4.98
C ASP A 35 9.46 23.95 5.89
N GLY A 36 10.68 24.42 5.56
CA GLY A 36 11.85 24.19 6.43
C GLY A 36 11.67 24.77 7.84
N ILE A 37 11.08 25.96 7.95
CA ILE A 37 10.83 26.58 9.26
C ILE A 37 9.66 25.89 9.98
N VAL A 38 8.60 25.50 9.27
CA VAL A 38 7.51 24.71 9.84
C VAL A 38 8.05 23.37 10.37
N ALA A 39 8.96 22.74 9.64
CA ALA A 39 9.62 21.50 10.06
C ALA A 39 10.37 21.69 11.39
N ASP A 40 11.15 22.76 11.54
CA ASP A 40 11.83 23.10 12.81
C ASP A 40 10.85 23.34 13.96
N LEU A 41 9.72 24.01 13.68
CA LEU A 41 8.66 24.25 14.66
C LEU A 41 7.93 22.98 15.10
N MET A 42 7.94 21.93 14.28
CA MET A 42 7.32 20.63 14.58
C MET A 42 8.20 19.71 15.44
N VAL A 43 9.46 20.07 15.71
CA VAL A 43 10.37 19.25 16.53
C VAL A 43 9.88 19.13 17.99
N PRO A 44 9.51 20.21 18.70
CA PRO A 44 9.09 20.14 20.10
C PRO A 44 7.76 19.40 20.28
N ALA A 45 7.68 18.52 21.28
CA ALA A 45 6.47 17.74 21.55
C ALA A 45 5.25 18.61 21.91
N GLN A 46 5.47 19.74 22.59
CA GLN A 46 4.41 20.65 23.01
C GLN A 46 3.62 21.20 21.82
N VAL A 47 4.31 21.60 20.74
CA VAL A 47 3.64 22.16 19.54
C VAL A 47 2.72 21.12 18.90
N ILE A 48 3.16 19.86 18.85
CA ILE A 48 2.35 18.77 18.32
C ILE A 48 1.15 18.48 19.24
N GLN A 49 1.34 18.52 20.55
CA GLN A 49 0.23 18.34 21.50
C GLN A 49 -0.81 19.46 21.38
N ASP A 50 -0.36 20.71 21.26
CA ASP A 50 -1.25 21.86 21.06
C ASP A 50 -2.00 21.76 19.71
N LEU A 51 -1.33 21.24 18.67
CA LEU A 51 -1.89 21.03 17.34
C LEU A 51 -2.93 19.90 17.30
N LEU A 52 -2.60 18.73 17.86
CA LEU A 52 -3.46 17.54 17.85
C LEU A 52 -4.61 17.64 18.87
N GLY A 53 -4.46 18.49 19.89
CA GLY A 53 -5.36 18.56 21.03
C GLY A 53 -5.35 17.27 21.87
N PHE A 54 -6.48 16.98 22.51
CA PHE A 54 -6.62 15.78 23.33
C PHE A 54 -6.52 14.51 22.49
N GLN A 55 -5.64 13.60 22.91
CA GLN A 55 -5.48 12.26 22.34
C GLN A 55 -5.61 11.24 23.46
N SER A 56 -6.35 10.16 23.23
CA SER A 56 -6.64 9.14 24.25
C SER A 56 -5.37 8.41 24.72
N ASN A 57 -4.42 8.17 23.82
CA ASN A 57 -3.16 7.50 24.09
C ASN A 57 -2.10 7.82 23.01
N LEU A 58 -0.88 7.32 23.18
CA LEU A 58 0.23 7.57 22.26
C LEU A 58 -0.01 6.92 20.89
N SER A 59 -0.59 5.72 20.85
CA SER A 59 -0.93 5.05 19.57
C SER A 59 -1.86 5.90 18.71
N SER A 60 -2.93 6.45 19.30
CA SER A 60 -3.85 7.37 18.62
C SER A 60 -3.15 8.64 18.14
N ALA A 61 -2.30 9.25 18.97
CA ALA A 61 -1.54 10.43 18.57
C ALA A 61 -0.60 10.14 17.38
N LEU A 62 0.10 9.01 17.37
CA LEU A 62 1.00 8.61 16.28
C LEU A 62 0.22 8.34 14.98
N CYS A 63 -0.91 7.63 15.07
CA CYS A 63 -1.78 7.43 13.91
C CYS A 63 -2.32 8.75 13.36
N GLN A 64 -2.65 9.70 14.23
CA GLN A 64 -3.13 11.03 13.82
C GLN A 64 -2.04 11.86 13.12
N ILE A 65 -0.79 11.80 13.61
CA ILE A 65 0.36 12.43 12.91
C ILE A 65 0.52 11.82 11.52
N VAL A 66 0.44 10.50 11.39
CA VAL A 66 0.53 9.83 10.09
C VAL A 66 -0.60 10.27 9.15
N ASN A 67 -1.85 10.22 9.62
CA ASN A 67 -3.01 10.72 8.85
C ASN A 67 -2.80 12.16 8.38
N LEU A 68 -2.22 13.01 9.24
CA LEU A 68 -1.98 14.43 8.94
C LEU A 68 -0.94 14.57 7.83
N THR A 69 0.17 13.83 7.91
CA THR A 69 1.22 13.84 6.87
C THR A 69 0.75 13.29 5.52
N GLU A 70 -0.32 12.50 5.49
CA GLU A 70 -0.97 12.02 4.28
C GLU A 70 -2.05 12.96 3.76
N GLY A 71 -2.36 14.05 4.49
CA GLY A 71 -3.45 14.97 4.16
C GLY A 71 -4.85 14.39 4.41
N LYS A 72 -4.97 13.32 5.19
CA LYS A 72 -6.20 12.56 5.44
C LYS A 72 -6.68 12.62 6.89
N ALA A 73 -6.13 13.54 7.69
CA ALA A 73 -6.52 13.63 9.09
C ALA A 73 -7.87 14.33 9.29
N GLU A 74 -8.66 13.77 10.19
CA GLU A 74 -9.89 14.41 10.65
C GLU A 74 -9.58 15.32 11.83
N ALA A 75 -10.04 16.57 11.74
CA ALA A 75 -9.90 17.54 12.81
C ALA A 75 -10.77 17.12 14.01
N ALA A 76 -10.19 17.16 15.22
CA ALA A 76 -10.98 17.04 16.43
C ALA A 76 -12.00 18.19 16.54
N LYS A 77 -13.08 17.99 17.31
CA LYS A 77 -14.19 18.96 17.46
C LYS A 77 -13.75 20.39 17.79
N PHE A 78 -12.63 20.54 18.50
CA PHE A 78 -12.05 21.83 18.88
C PHE A 78 -10.60 21.99 18.40
N ALA A 79 -10.25 21.32 17.29
CA ALA A 79 -8.94 21.49 16.70
C ALA A 79 -8.75 22.94 16.18
N PRO A 80 -7.55 23.50 16.29
CA PRO A 80 -7.25 24.83 15.77
C PRO A 80 -7.40 24.85 14.25
N GLN A 81 -7.77 25.99 13.67
CA GLN A 81 -7.88 26.15 12.20
C GLN A 81 -6.57 25.78 11.47
N THR A 82 -5.44 26.03 12.13
CA THR A 82 -4.10 25.64 11.69
C THR A 82 -3.98 24.15 11.39
N PHE A 83 -4.68 23.29 12.13
CA PHE A 83 -4.72 21.86 11.86
C PHE A 83 -5.30 21.57 10.47
N THR A 84 -6.45 22.18 10.16
CA THR A 84 -7.16 21.99 8.90
C THR A 84 -6.35 22.51 7.72
N GLU A 85 -5.75 23.70 7.84
CA GLU A 85 -4.88 24.27 6.80
C GLU A 85 -3.62 23.43 6.59
N LEU A 86 -2.99 22.97 7.68
CA LEU A 86 -1.83 22.09 7.60
C LEU A 86 -2.16 20.76 6.91
N ASN A 87 -3.30 20.15 7.24
CA ASN A 87 -3.77 18.93 6.58
C ASN A 87 -3.99 19.15 5.07
N ARG A 88 -4.54 20.31 4.68
CA ARG A 88 -4.70 20.67 3.26
C ARG A 88 -3.34 20.82 2.56
N LEU A 89 -2.37 21.51 3.17
CA LEU A 89 -1.03 21.68 2.60
C LEU A 89 -0.30 20.33 2.43
N PHE A 90 -0.51 19.37 3.34
CA PHE A 90 -0.01 18.00 3.18
C PHE A 90 -0.71 17.27 2.01
N ALA A 91 -2.03 17.38 1.88
CA ALA A 91 -2.77 16.80 0.76
C ALA A 91 -2.30 17.34 -0.60
N GLU A 92 -1.89 18.61 -0.64
CA GLU A 92 -1.32 19.29 -1.81
C GLU A 92 0.17 18.97 -2.05
N GLY A 93 0.83 18.22 -1.15
CA GLY A 93 2.24 17.87 -1.27
C GLY A 93 3.22 19.03 -1.07
N ARG A 94 2.79 20.10 -0.39
CA ARG A 94 3.56 21.35 -0.25
C ARG A 94 4.54 21.39 0.92
N LEU A 95 4.53 20.36 1.76
CA LEU A 95 5.30 20.29 3.01
C LEU A 95 6.19 19.03 3.13
N PRO A 96 7.07 18.74 2.15
CA PRO A 96 7.90 17.54 2.18
C PRO A 96 8.87 17.48 3.39
N GLN A 97 9.52 18.58 3.78
CA GLN A 97 10.46 18.59 4.91
C GLN A 97 9.74 18.41 6.24
N THR A 98 8.60 19.07 6.42
CA THR A 98 7.77 18.89 7.62
C THR A 98 7.26 17.45 7.72
N ARG A 99 6.88 16.84 6.59
CA ARG A 99 6.48 15.44 6.54
C ARG A 99 7.61 14.53 7.03
N ASP A 100 8.83 14.75 6.59
CA ASP A 100 9.98 13.95 7.01
C ASP A 100 10.27 14.07 8.52
N VAL A 101 10.18 15.28 9.08
CA VAL A 101 10.35 15.49 10.54
C VAL A 101 9.27 14.77 11.34
N LEU A 102 8.01 14.87 10.92
CA LEU A 102 6.89 14.21 11.60
C LEU A 102 6.99 12.68 11.50
N LEU A 103 7.34 12.14 10.34
CA LEU A 103 7.55 10.70 10.16
C LEU A 103 8.76 10.19 10.95
N ALA A 104 9.87 10.93 10.99
CA ALA A 104 11.03 10.59 11.82
C ALA A 104 10.68 10.56 13.31
N ARG A 105 9.80 11.46 13.77
CA ARG A 105 9.23 11.39 15.13
C ARG A 105 8.41 10.12 15.31
N VAL A 106 7.52 9.77 14.37
CA VAL A 106 6.71 8.54 14.46
C VAL A 106 7.60 7.31 14.58
N VAL A 107 8.63 7.19 13.73
CA VAL A 107 9.65 6.13 13.79
C VAL A 107 10.26 6.04 15.20
N ARG A 108 10.74 7.16 15.74
CA ARG A 108 11.36 7.19 17.07
C ARG A 108 10.39 6.81 18.20
N GLU A 109 9.15 7.29 18.18
CA GLU A 109 8.18 7.00 19.25
C GLU A 109 7.66 5.55 19.16
N VAL A 110 7.43 5.03 17.95
CA VAL A 110 7.10 3.61 17.74
C VAL A 110 8.26 2.73 18.24
N GLY A 111 9.49 3.03 17.84
CA GLY A 111 10.70 2.32 18.27
C GLY A 111 11.09 2.56 19.74
N GLY A 112 10.49 3.55 20.41
CA GLY A 112 10.80 3.95 21.77
C GLY A 112 10.23 3.04 22.86
N THR A 113 10.64 3.32 24.10
CA THR A 113 10.24 2.58 25.32
C THR A 113 8.97 3.13 25.97
N ASN A 114 8.50 4.31 25.57
CA ASN A 114 7.25 4.90 26.07
C ASN A 114 6.08 3.95 25.78
N PRO A 115 5.24 3.62 26.77
CA PRO A 115 4.07 2.77 26.54
C PRO A 115 3.11 3.47 25.58
N LEU A 116 2.49 2.69 24.69
CA LEU A 116 1.48 3.16 23.76
C LEU A 116 0.21 3.61 24.50
N SER A 117 -0.11 2.95 25.61
CA SER A 117 -1.19 3.34 26.53
C SER A 117 -0.63 3.55 27.94
N ARG A 118 -0.36 4.81 28.31
CA ARG A 118 0.15 5.15 29.65
C ARG A 118 -0.84 4.84 30.77
N ASN A 119 -2.12 5.04 30.51
CA ASN A 119 -3.17 4.93 31.53
C ASN A 119 -3.67 3.50 31.72
N ASP A 120 -3.39 2.62 30.75
CA ASP A 120 -3.82 1.23 30.79
C ASP A 120 -2.80 0.32 30.09
N PRO A 121 -1.82 -0.24 30.83
CA PRO A 121 -0.84 -1.16 30.28
C PRO A 121 -1.44 -2.44 29.67
N ALA A 122 -2.64 -2.86 30.10
CA ALA A 122 -3.28 -4.05 29.55
C ALA A 122 -3.70 -3.84 28.07
N GLN A 123 -3.91 -2.59 27.66
CA GLN A 123 -4.25 -2.23 26.28
C GLN A 123 -3.02 -2.12 25.35
N GLU A 124 -1.79 -2.29 25.84
CA GLU A 124 -0.57 -2.10 25.02
C GLU A 124 -0.60 -2.97 23.75
N TYR A 125 -0.97 -4.25 23.88
CA TYR A 125 -1.07 -5.17 22.74
C TYR A 125 -2.16 -4.75 21.74
N GLU A 126 -3.34 -4.38 22.24
CA GLU A 126 -4.46 -3.93 21.39
C GLU A 126 -4.11 -2.64 20.64
N MET A 127 -3.49 -1.67 21.33
CA MET A 127 -3.08 -0.41 20.73
C MET A 127 -1.96 -0.58 19.71
N PHE A 128 -1.05 -1.51 19.97
CA PHE A 128 -0.02 -1.90 19.00
C PHE A 128 -0.63 -2.56 17.77
N HIS A 129 -1.58 -3.47 17.96
CA HIS A 129 -2.25 -4.18 16.86
C HIS A 129 -3.02 -3.21 15.95
N LYS A 130 -3.79 -2.28 16.52
CA LYS A 130 -4.49 -1.23 15.78
C LYS A 130 -3.52 -0.36 14.97
N MET A 131 -2.41 0.05 15.58
CA MET A 131 -1.37 0.83 14.92
C MET A 131 -0.71 0.05 13.78
N LEU A 132 -0.42 -1.23 13.98
CA LEU A 132 0.16 -2.10 12.97
C LEU A 132 -0.72 -2.17 11.72
N HIS A 133 -2.03 -2.40 11.89
CA HIS A 133 -3.00 -2.42 10.77
C HIS A 133 -3.17 -1.06 10.08
N ARG A 134 -2.96 0.05 10.79
CA ARG A 134 -2.99 1.38 10.17
C ARG A 134 -1.73 1.66 9.34
N LEU A 135 -0.57 1.21 9.80
CA LEU A 135 0.72 1.57 9.20
C LEU A 135 1.16 0.62 8.10
N VAL A 136 0.66 -0.60 8.08
CA VAL A 136 1.01 -1.63 7.11
C VAL A 136 -0.21 -1.95 6.24
N ASP A 137 -0.12 -1.62 4.96
CA ASP A 137 -1.09 -1.99 3.94
C ASP A 137 -0.42 -2.93 2.92
N LYS A 138 -1.22 -3.56 2.06
CA LYS A 138 -0.75 -4.45 1.00
C LYS A 138 0.14 -3.75 -0.03
N ASP A 139 -0.02 -2.43 -0.18
CA ASP A 139 0.69 -1.64 -1.19
C ASP A 139 1.93 -0.93 -0.61
N THR A 140 1.95 -0.68 0.70
CA THR A 140 3.06 0.07 1.33
C THR A 140 3.12 -0.13 2.85
N VAL A 141 4.31 0.08 3.41
CA VAL A 141 4.47 0.39 4.84
C VAL A 141 4.67 1.89 4.96
N THR A 142 3.76 2.55 5.66
CA THR A 142 3.84 3.99 5.89
C THR A 142 5.16 4.34 6.56
N GLY A 143 5.84 5.41 6.15
CA GLY A 143 7.18 5.75 6.67
C GLY A 143 8.31 4.80 6.24
N GLY A 144 8.03 3.78 5.43
CA GLY A 144 9.02 2.94 4.76
C GLY A 144 9.87 2.07 5.70
N PRO A 145 11.09 1.71 5.28
CA PRO A 145 11.94 0.76 6.01
C PRO A 145 12.24 1.13 7.48
N PRO A 146 12.51 2.41 7.85
CA PRO A 146 12.74 2.77 9.25
C PRO A 146 11.52 2.50 10.15
N LEU A 147 10.30 2.69 9.64
CA LEU A 147 9.09 2.42 10.43
C LEU A 147 8.82 0.92 10.54
N ALA A 148 9.07 0.14 9.48
CA ALA A 148 8.99 -1.32 9.53
C ALA A 148 9.92 -1.91 10.60
N GLU A 149 11.16 -1.41 10.69
CA GLU A 149 12.12 -1.77 11.73
C GLU A 149 11.61 -1.39 13.13
N SER A 150 11.08 -0.17 13.29
CA SER A 150 10.55 0.31 14.57
C SER A 150 9.34 -0.51 15.04
N LEU A 151 8.49 -0.95 14.11
CA LEU A 151 7.37 -1.86 14.38
C LEU A 151 7.87 -3.23 14.86
N LEU A 152 8.93 -3.78 14.26
CA LEU A 152 9.54 -5.02 14.71
C LEU A 152 10.10 -4.90 16.13
N GLN A 153 10.84 -3.82 16.41
CA GLN A 153 11.37 -3.53 17.74
C GLN A 153 10.27 -3.36 18.79
N ARG A 154 9.19 -2.65 18.45
CA ARG A 154 8.02 -2.50 19.33
C ARG A 154 7.34 -3.84 19.58
N GLY A 155 7.13 -4.64 18.54
CA GLY A 155 6.53 -5.97 18.64
C GLY A 155 7.28 -6.86 19.64
N SER A 156 8.61 -6.93 19.55
CA SER A 156 9.41 -7.66 20.54
C SER A 156 9.13 -7.20 21.97
N ARG A 157 9.09 -5.88 22.23
CA ARG A 157 8.81 -5.36 23.59
C ARG A 157 7.42 -5.67 24.09
N VAL A 158 6.39 -5.50 23.26
CA VAL A 158 4.99 -5.78 23.64
C VAL A 158 4.83 -7.26 24.03
N LEU A 159 5.55 -8.15 23.34
CA LEU A 159 5.53 -9.59 23.58
C LEU A 159 6.41 -10.04 24.77
N ASN A 160 7.37 -9.22 25.20
CA ASN A 160 8.27 -9.49 26.34
C ASN A 160 7.59 -9.32 27.71
N SER A 161 6.26 -9.30 27.81
CA SER A 161 5.46 -9.01 29.01
C SER A 161 5.57 -10.07 30.14
N GLY A 162 6.60 -10.93 30.12
CA GLY A 162 6.94 -11.93 31.14
C GLY A 162 8.43 -12.04 31.48
N GLY A 163 9.27 -11.06 31.10
CA GLY A 163 10.68 -11.00 31.48
C GLY A 163 11.65 -11.83 30.63
N ALA A 164 11.15 -12.61 29.66
CA ALA A 164 11.98 -13.27 28.65
C ALA A 164 12.18 -12.36 27.43
N THR A 165 13.42 -12.24 26.96
CA THR A 165 13.74 -11.54 25.71
C THR A 165 13.31 -12.37 24.51
N VAL A 166 12.25 -11.96 23.82
CA VAL A 166 11.84 -12.52 22.53
C VAL A 166 12.82 -12.02 21.47
N ALA A 167 13.60 -12.94 20.91
CA ALA A 167 14.55 -12.60 19.86
C ALA A 167 13.81 -12.17 18.57
N ALA A 168 14.48 -11.37 17.74
CA ALA A 168 13.89 -10.72 16.57
C ALA A 168 13.15 -11.68 15.61
N PRO A 169 13.64 -12.91 15.33
CA PRO A 169 12.93 -13.84 14.45
C PRO A 169 11.58 -14.30 15.04
N GLN A 170 11.49 -14.54 16.34
CA GLN A 170 10.24 -14.91 17.00
C GLN A 170 9.26 -13.73 17.03
N ALA A 171 9.76 -12.52 17.31
CA ALA A 171 8.93 -11.31 17.26
C ALA A 171 8.38 -11.08 15.85
N LEU A 172 9.20 -11.30 14.81
CA LEU A 172 8.78 -11.21 13.42
C LEU A 172 7.65 -12.20 13.11
N GLN A 173 7.78 -13.48 13.48
CA GLN A 173 6.72 -14.47 13.25
C GLN A 173 5.39 -14.07 13.91
N LEU A 174 5.44 -13.58 15.15
CA LEU A 174 4.25 -13.13 15.87
C LEU A 174 3.61 -11.90 15.23
N LEU A 175 4.43 -10.95 14.76
CA LEU A 175 3.96 -9.78 14.01
C LEU A 175 3.28 -10.17 12.70
N LEU A 176 3.88 -11.08 11.94
CA LEU A 176 3.27 -11.58 10.70
C LEU A 176 1.92 -12.26 10.98
N GLY A 177 1.81 -13.00 12.09
CA GLY A 177 0.54 -13.59 12.54
C GLY A 177 -0.54 -12.56 12.87
N ALA A 178 -0.14 -11.35 13.26
CA ALA A 178 -1.06 -10.26 13.60
C ALA A 178 -1.57 -9.48 12.36
N LEU A 179 -0.85 -9.54 11.24
CA LEU A 179 -1.23 -8.91 9.97
C LEU A 179 -2.36 -9.67 9.26
N ALA A 180 -3.21 -8.93 8.55
CA ALA A 180 -4.50 -9.40 8.06
C ALA A 180 -4.40 -10.56 7.04
N ASP A 181 -3.53 -10.42 6.04
CA ASP A 181 -3.42 -11.39 4.93
C ASP A 181 -2.00 -11.50 4.37
N GLY A 182 -1.80 -12.45 3.46
CA GLY A 182 -0.50 -12.76 2.90
C GLY A 182 0.11 -11.67 2.03
N CYS A 183 -0.70 -10.82 1.39
CA CYS A 183 -0.20 -9.67 0.64
C CYS A 183 0.39 -8.62 1.59
N VAL A 184 -0.32 -8.29 2.68
CA VAL A 184 0.17 -7.36 3.71
C VAL A 184 1.44 -7.88 4.38
N ARG A 185 1.49 -9.18 4.70
CA ARG A 185 2.70 -9.84 5.25
C ARG A 185 3.90 -9.75 4.31
N LEU A 186 3.71 -10.02 3.03
CA LEU A 186 4.76 -9.91 2.03
C LEU A 186 5.27 -8.47 1.94
N GLN A 187 4.36 -7.49 1.87
CA GLN A 187 4.73 -6.07 1.78
C GLN A 187 5.56 -5.60 3.00
N PHE A 188 5.18 -6.05 4.20
CA PHE A 188 5.96 -5.79 5.41
C PHE A 188 7.38 -6.39 5.32
N LEU A 189 7.49 -7.66 4.92
CA LEU A 189 8.78 -8.35 4.78
C LEU A 189 9.68 -7.67 3.75
N LEU A 190 9.15 -7.34 2.57
CA LEU A 190 9.90 -6.64 1.52
C LEU A 190 10.40 -5.28 1.98
N THR A 191 9.57 -4.54 2.73
CA THR A 191 9.96 -3.23 3.26
C THR A 191 11.01 -3.38 4.37
N LEU A 192 10.87 -4.39 5.23
CA LEU A 192 11.83 -4.70 6.28
C LEU A 192 13.19 -5.10 5.69
N CYS A 193 13.25 -5.84 4.58
CA CYS A 193 14.51 -6.17 3.90
C CYS A 193 15.34 -4.92 3.57
N ALA A 194 14.70 -3.80 3.25
CA ALA A 194 15.39 -2.55 2.95
C ALA A 194 15.89 -1.78 4.19
N SER A 195 15.47 -2.16 5.39
CA SER A 195 15.88 -1.53 6.65
C SER A 195 17.29 -1.96 7.10
N SER A 196 17.89 -1.19 8.01
CA SER A 196 19.19 -1.53 8.58
C SER A 196 19.12 -2.84 9.38
N LEU A 197 18.08 -3.01 10.19
CA LEU A 197 17.85 -4.25 10.93
C LEU A 197 17.61 -5.43 9.99
N GLY A 198 16.77 -5.28 8.96
CA GLY A 198 16.50 -6.37 8.01
C GLY A 198 17.75 -6.84 7.27
N LYS A 199 18.63 -5.92 6.85
CA LYS A 199 19.93 -6.26 6.27
C LYS A 199 20.81 -7.03 7.25
N SER A 200 20.78 -6.67 8.54
CA SER A 200 21.53 -7.40 9.57
C SER A 200 20.98 -8.79 9.89
N MET A 201 19.66 -9.01 9.71
CA MET A 201 19.04 -10.33 9.86
C MET A 201 19.43 -11.30 8.73
N GLY A 202 19.78 -10.77 7.55
CA GLY A 202 20.32 -11.56 6.44
C GLY A 202 19.45 -12.75 6.06
N GLU A 203 20.07 -13.94 6.09
CA GLU A 203 19.45 -15.22 5.69
C GLU A 203 18.15 -15.52 6.45
N VAL A 204 18.07 -15.17 7.74
CA VAL A 204 16.87 -15.42 8.54
C VAL A 204 15.65 -14.72 7.96
N LEU A 205 15.80 -13.47 7.49
CA LEU A 205 14.70 -12.72 6.90
C LEU A 205 14.28 -13.31 5.55
N THR A 206 15.24 -13.75 4.74
CA THR A 206 14.94 -14.41 3.45
C THR A 206 14.30 -15.78 3.63
N GLU A 207 14.68 -16.56 4.65
CA GLU A 207 14.03 -17.84 4.99
C GLU A 207 12.56 -17.63 5.40
N VAL A 208 12.29 -16.59 6.20
CA VAL A 208 10.92 -16.23 6.58
C VAL A 208 10.08 -15.82 5.37
N LEU A 209 10.66 -15.06 4.44
CA LEU A 209 10.01 -14.65 3.20
C LEU A 209 9.73 -15.85 2.29
N ASP A 210 10.72 -16.72 2.06
CA ASP A 210 10.57 -17.94 1.27
C ASP A 210 9.49 -18.85 1.86
N ALA A 211 9.52 -19.08 3.17
CA ALA A 211 8.51 -19.88 3.87
C ALA A 211 7.10 -19.28 3.76
N HIS A 212 6.97 -17.95 3.86
CA HIS A 212 5.69 -17.25 3.71
C HIS A 212 5.07 -17.51 2.32
N VAL A 213 5.86 -17.34 1.26
CA VAL A 213 5.40 -17.55 -0.11
C VAL A 213 5.06 -19.02 -0.36
N ARG A 214 5.95 -19.95 0.02
CA ARG A 214 5.76 -21.40 -0.23
C ARG A 214 4.58 -22.02 0.51
N ARG A 215 4.27 -21.54 1.71
CA ARG A 215 3.11 -22.02 2.50
C ARG A 215 1.78 -21.47 1.99
N SER A 216 1.82 -20.35 1.27
CA SER A 216 0.62 -19.66 0.78
C SER A 216 0.24 -20.18 -0.61
N THR A 217 -0.35 -21.37 -0.66
CA THR A 217 -0.66 -22.10 -1.90
C THR A 217 -2.08 -21.84 -2.45
N HIS A 218 -2.93 -21.16 -1.69
CA HIS A 218 -4.28 -20.79 -2.10
C HIS A 218 -4.52 -19.28 -1.97
N ILE A 219 -5.33 -18.69 -2.85
CA ILE A 219 -5.55 -17.23 -2.89
C ILE A 219 -6.19 -16.69 -1.59
N ASP A 220 -6.93 -17.51 -0.85
CA ASP A 220 -7.53 -17.13 0.45
C ASP A 220 -6.49 -16.85 1.53
N GLN A 221 -5.27 -17.39 1.40
CA GLN A 221 -4.16 -17.13 2.32
C GLN A 221 -3.47 -15.80 2.00
N TRP A 222 -3.63 -15.31 0.76
CA TRP A 222 -3.07 -14.06 0.28
C TRP A 222 -4.00 -12.89 0.44
N VAL A 223 -5.29 -13.09 0.20
CA VAL A 223 -6.28 -12.02 0.10
C VAL A 223 -7.60 -12.48 0.71
N ALA A 224 -8.26 -11.60 1.47
CA ALA A 224 -9.53 -11.88 2.11
C ALA A 224 -10.63 -12.36 1.15
N VAL A 225 -11.35 -13.43 1.54
CA VAL A 225 -12.38 -14.10 0.74
C VAL A 225 -13.54 -13.17 0.35
N ARG A 226 -13.87 -12.20 1.21
CA ARG A 226 -14.96 -11.24 1.01
C ARG A 226 -14.77 -10.30 -0.18
N LEU A 227 -13.54 -10.17 -0.69
CA LEU A 227 -13.26 -9.27 -1.81
C LEU A 227 -13.72 -9.89 -3.14
N PRO A 228 -14.23 -9.08 -4.08
CA PRO A 228 -14.67 -9.60 -5.38
C PRO A 228 -13.46 -10.11 -6.19
N PRO A 229 -13.64 -11.11 -7.08
CA PRO A 229 -12.53 -11.74 -7.80
C PRO A 229 -11.54 -10.77 -8.47
N PRO A 230 -11.96 -9.70 -9.18
CA PRO A 230 -11.01 -8.75 -9.77
C PRO A 230 -10.11 -8.07 -8.75
N ALA A 231 -10.63 -7.71 -7.57
CA ALA A 231 -9.85 -7.09 -6.51
C ALA A 231 -8.85 -8.07 -5.89
N ARG A 232 -9.23 -9.35 -5.80
CA ARG A 232 -8.34 -10.42 -5.32
C ARG A 232 -7.18 -10.65 -6.28
N MET A 233 -7.48 -10.76 -7.57
CA MET A 233 -6.47 -10.93 -8.61
C MET A 233 -5.53 -9.71 -8.68
N ALA A 234 -6.08 -8.49 -8.63
CA ALA A 234 -5.27 -7.27 -8.61
C ALA A 234 -4.31 -7.21 -7.41
N ALA A 235 -4.76 -7.58 -6.21
CA ALA A 235 -3.92 -7.60 -5.01
C ALA A 235 -2.78 -8.63 -5.12
N LEU A 236 -3.05 -9.83 -5.62
CA LEU A 236 -2.03 -10.85 -5.83
C LEU A 236 -1.02 -10.44 -6.92
N THR A 237 -1.49 -9.78 -7.99
CA THR A 237 -0.64 -9.22 -9.04
C THR A 237 0.26 -8.10 -8.51
N ALA A 238 -0.27 -7.21 -7.68
CA ALA A 238 0.51 -6.17 -7.02
C ALA A 238 1.60 -6.77 -6.10
N ALA A 239 1.26 -7.81 -5.33
CA ALA A 239 2.20 -8.54 -4.49
C ALA A 239 3.33 -9.19 -5.30
N ASN A 240 3.02 -9.82 -6.44
CA ASN A 240 4.02 -10.37 -7.36
C ASN A 240 4.97 -9.28 -7.89
N LYS A 241 4.40 -8.15 -8.31
CA LYS A 241 5.16 -7.01 -8.82
C LYS A 241 6.08 -6.43 -7.75
N ALA A 242 5.57 -6.23 -6.53
CA ALA A 242 6.34 -5.72 -5.41
C ALA A 242 7.55 -6.61 -5.09
N LEU A 243 7.36 -7.93 -5.08
CA LEU A 243 8.44 -8.90 -4.91
C LEU A 243 9.49 -8.76 -6.02
N LYS A 244 9.08 -8.77 -7.30
CA LYS A 244 9.98 -8.64 -8.45
C LYS A 244 10.77 -7.33 -8.44
N SER A 245 10.12 -6.22 -8.08
CA SER A 245 10.73 -4.88 -8.04
C SER A 245 11.55 -4.60 -6.78
N CYS A 246 11.59 -5.52 -5.80
CA CYS A 246 12.37 -5.30 -4.59
C CYS A 246 13.86 -5.17 -4.93
N PRO A 247 14.50 -4.01 -4.67
CA PRO A 247 15.88 -3.76 -5.10
C PRO A 247 16.91 -4.44 -4.19
N VAL A 248 16.50 -4.90 -3.01
CA VAL A 248 17.38 -5.50 -2.01
C VAL A 248 17.60 -6.99 -2.27
N LEU A 249 16.61 -7.65 -2.87
CA LEU A 249 16.64 -9.08 -3.12
C LEU A 249 17.19 -9.35 -4.52
N VAL A 250 18.07 -10.35 -4.63
CA VAL A 250 18.65 -10.81 -5.88
C VAL A 250 17.62 -11.55 -6.74
N ASP A 251 17.80 -11.52 -8.06
CA ASP A 251 16.83 -12.09 -9.01
C ASP A 251 16.70 -13.61 -8.88
N GLU A 252 17.79 -14.30 -8.56
CA GLU A 252 17.80 -15.77 -8.34
C GLU A 252 16.88 -16.17 -7.18
N PHE A 253 16.72 -15.30 -6.18
CA PHE A 253 15.82 -15.52 -5.05
C PHE A 253 14.38 -15.11 -5.40
N LYS A 254 14.19 -13.96 -6.05
CA LYS A 254 12.86 -13.42 -6.37
C LYS A 254 12.11 -14.27 -7.37
N LYS A 255 12.78 -14.74 -8.43
CA LYS A 255 12.17 -15.43 -9.58
C LYS A 255 11.35 -16.67 -9.18
N PRO A 256 11.90 -17.69 -8.48
CA PRO A 256 11.13 -18.87 -8.11
C PRO A 256 9.93 -18.54 -7.21
N LEU A 257 10.08 -17.56 -6.32
CA LEU A 257 8.98 -17.12 -5.45
C LEU A 257 7.88 -16.38 -6.22
N ALA A 258 8.26 -15.54 -7.19
CA ALA A 258 7.31 -14.88 -8.06
C ALA A 258 6.56 -15.89 -8.96
N ASP A 259 7.23 -16.93 -9.43
CA ASP A 259 6.60 -18.00 -10.20
C ASP A 259 5.58 -18.79 -9.36
N LEU A 260 5.85 -19.01 -8.06
CA LEU A 260 4.90 -19.64 -7.13
C LEU A 260 3.65 -18.78 -6.91
N ILE A 261 3.81 -17.45 -6.76
CA ILE A 261 2.68 -16.54 -6.63
C ILE A 261 1.80 -16.57 -7.89
N ASP A 262 2.40 -16.67 -9.08
CA ASP A 262 1.68 -16.80 -10.35
C ASP A 262 0.99 -18.18 -10.47
N GLU A 263 1.57 -19.25 -9.94
CA GLU A 263 0.90 -20.55 -9.86
C GLU A 263 -0.35 -20.52 -8.98
N VAL A 264 -0.34 -19.74 -7.88
CA VAL A 264 -1.54 -19.51 -7.07
C VAL A 264 -2.63 -18.81 -7.90
N MET A 265 -2.27 -17.84 -8.73
CA MET A 265 -3.20 -17.18 -9.65
C MET A 265 -3.78 -18.15 -10.67
N VAL A 266 -2.94 -18.96 -11.32
CA VAL A 266 -3.36 -19.96 -12.32
C VAL A 266 -4.34 -20.96 -11.71
N ARG A 267 -4.04 -21.46 -10.51
CA ARG A 267 -4.92 -22.36 -9.78
C ARG A 267 -6.27 -21.72 -9.51
N TYR A 268 -6.28 -20.50 -8.99
CA TYR A 268 -7.50 -19.75 -8.72
C TYR A 268 -8.35 -19.56 -9.98
N LEU A 269 -7.74 -19.15 -11.11
CA LEU A 269 -8.44 -18.98 -12.38
C LEU A 269 -9.10 -20.29 -12.86
N THR A 270 -8.42 -21.42 -12.64
CA THR A 270 -8.86 -22.76 -13.05
C THR A 270 -9.99 -23.27 -12.17
N GLU A 271 -9.79 -23.27 -10.85
CA GLU A 271 -10.75 -23.79 -9.86
C GLU A 271 -12.05 -22.99 -9.86
N GLU A 272 -11.97 -21.66 -10.01
CA GLU A 272 -13.15 -20.80 -10.10
C GLU A 272 -13.73 -20.69 -11.51
N GLY A 273 -13.10 -21.29 -12.54
CA GLY A 273 -13.50 -21.18 -13.94
C GLY A 273 -13.67 -19.73 -14.40
N ILE A 274 -12.76 -18.83 -13.99
CA ILE A 274 -12.90 -17.39 -14.23
C ILE A 274 -12.88 -17.09 -15.72
N ILE A 275 -11.97 -17.73 -16.47
CA ILE A 275 -11.85 -17.52 -17.91
C ILE A 275 -13.12 -18.02 -18.62
N GLU A 276 -13.65 -19.17 -18.22
CA GLU A 276 -14.91 -19.74 -18.74
C GLU A 276 -16.11 -18.83 -18.43
N LYS A 277 -16.14 -18.22 -17.23
CA LYS A 277 -17.17 -17.25 -16.84
C LYS A 277 -17.07 -15.94 -17.61
N VAL A 278 -15.89 -15.55 -18.11
CA VAL A 278 -15.70 -14.39 -19.00
C VAL A 278 -16.07 -14.78 -20.45
N ASP A 279 -15.77 -16.01 -20.85
CA ASP A 279 -16.00 -16.59 -22.17
C ASP A 279 -17.26 -17.49 -22.23
N LYS A 280 -18.39 -17.00 -21.70
CA LYS A 280 -19.63 -17.79 -21.65
C LYS A 280 -20.11 -18.17 -23.06
N PRO A 281 -20.29 -19.47 -23.38
CA PRO A 281 -20.66 -19.91 -24.72
C PRO A 281 -21.96 -19.32 -25.26
N ASP A 282 -22.92 -19.04 -24.38
CA ASP A 282 -24.26 -18.55 -24.72
C ASP A 282 -24.28 -17.07 -25.14
N ASP A 283 -23.22 -16.32 -24.83
CA ASP A 283 -23.11 -14.91 -25.23
C ASP A 283 -22.64 -14.76 -26.69
N PRO A 284 -23.01 -13.67 -27.38
CA PRO A 284 -22.51 -13.40 -28.73
C PRO A 284 -20.98 -13.38 -28.80
N LEU A 285 -20.41 -13.96 -29.87
CA LEU A 285 -18.95 -14.08 -30.04
C LEU A 285 -18.23 -12.73 -29.91
N ALA A 286 -18.78 -11.67 -30.51
CA ALA A 286 -18.22 -10.33 -30.41
C ALA A 286 -18.11 -9.82 -28.97
N ALA A 287 -19.18 -10.03 -28.18
CA ALA A 287 -19.19 -9.63 -26.77
C ALA A 287 -18.17 -10.43 -25.96
N ARG A 288 -18.09 -11.74 -26.16
CA ARG A 288 -17.12 -12.62 -25.49
C ARG A 288 -15.67 -12.25 -25.81
N ALA A 289 -15.35 -12.09 -27.10
CA ALA A 289 -14.01 -11.75 -27.56
C ALA A 289 -13.58 -10.39 -26.98
N VAL A 290 -14.44 -9.37 -27.02
CA VAL A 290 -14.16 -8.06 -26.41
C VAL A 290 -13.94 -8.18 -24.90
N ARG A 291 -14.79 -8.92 -24.18
CA ARG A 291 -14.62 -9.12 -22.72
C ARG A 291 -13.32 -9.83 -22.38
N LEU A 292 -12.93 -10.87 -23.12
CA LEU A 292 -11.67 -11.59 -22.91
C LEU A 292 -10.45 -10.71 -23.13
N VAL A 293 -10.43 -9.89 -24.20
CA VAL A 293 -9.32 -8.97 -24.46
C VAL A 293 -9.24 -7.91 -23.36
N LYS A 294 -10.38 -7.32 -22.96
CA LYS A 294 -10.43 -6.39 -21.82
C LYS A 294 -9.97 -7.04 -20.52
N PHE A 295 -10.32 -8.31 -20.28
CA PHE A 295 -9.86 -9.04 -19.11
C PHE A 295 -8.34 -9.21 -19.10
N CYS A 296 -7.72 -9.53 -20.24
CA CYS A 296 -6.27 -9.60 -20.36
C CYS A 296 -5.60 -8.22 -20.14
N GLY A 297 -6.22 -7.14 -20.61
CA GLY A 297 -5.72 -5.77 -20.48
C GLY A 297 -6.03 -5.09 -19.14
N ALA A 298 -6.82 -5.71 -18.25
CA ALA A 298 -7.28 -5.06 -17.02
C ALA A 298 -6.19 -4.89 -15.94
N GLY A 299 -4.99 -5.43 -16.16
CA GLY A 299 -3.88 -5.38 -15.20
C GLY A 299 -4.09 -6.22 -13.94
N VAL A 300 -5.08 -7.13 -13.96
CA VAL A 300 -5.40 -8.01 -12.82
C VAL A 300 -4.64 -9.33 -12.83
N LEU A 301 -4.05 -9.71 -13.97
CA LEU A 301 -3.30 -10.95 -14.15
C LEU A 301 -1.79 -10.69 -14.06
N ILE A 302 -1.04 -11.69 -13.60
CA ILE A 302 0.42 -11.61 -13.51
C ILE A 302 1.00 -11.83 -14.90
N GLU A 303 1.93 -10.95 -15.29
CA GLU A 303 2.77 -11.15 -16.47
C GLU A 303 3.60 -12.42 -16.30
N GLY A 304 3.15 -13.49 -16.97
CA GLY A 304 3.60 -14.85 -16.74
C GLY A 304 2.56 -15.87 -17.17
N LYS A 305 2.47 -16.97 -16.44
CA LYS A 305 1.57 -18.11 -16.68
C LYS A 305 0.11 -17.68 -16.67
N SER A 306 -0.35 -16.91 -15.68
CA SER A 306 -1.77 -16.52 -15.56
C SER A 306 -2.24 -15.62 -16.69
N LEU A 307 -1.48 -14.58 -17.07
CA LEU A 307 -1.80 -13.76 -18.24
C LEU A 307 -1.74 -14.58 -19.53
N ASN A 308 -0.71 -15.43 -19.70
CA ASN A 308 -0.59 -16.27 -20.89
C ASN A 308 -1.74 -17.28 -21.03
N MET A 309 -2.26 -17.81 -19.91
CA MET A 309 -3.44 -18.68 -19.90
C MET A 309 -4.67 -17.95 -20.45
N ALA A 310 -4.91 -16.70 -20.05
CA ALA A 310 -6.01 -15.88 -20.58
C ALA A 310 -5.78 -15.49 -22.05
N LYS A 311 -4.55 -15.09 -22.43
CA LYS A 311 -4.19 -14.78 -23.82
C LYS A 311 -4.38 -15.97 -24.76
N ALA A 312 -4.09 -17.19 -24.29
CA ALA A 312 -4.28 -18.40 -25.09
C ALA A 312 -5.74 -18.58 -25.53
N ARG A 313 -6.72 -18.25 -24.67
CA ARG A 313 -8.15 -18.31 -25.03
C ARG A 313 -8.53 -17.27 -26.09
N VAL A 314 -7.98 -16.06 -26.01
CA VAL A 314 -8.15 -15.04 -27.07
C VAL A 314 -7.57 -15.54 -28.40
N ILE A 315 -6.36 -16.09 -28.38
CA ILE A 315 -5.70 -16.63 -29.58
C ILE A 315 -6.50 -17.78 -30.19
N GLU A 316 -7.10 -18.65 -29.37
CA GLU A 316 -7.98 -19.72 -29.83
C GLU A 316 -9.17 -19.19 -30.64
N HIS A 317 -9.82 -18.11 -30.18
CA HIS A 317 -10.88 -17.44 -30.94
C HIS A 317 -10.38 -16.89 -32.27
N LEU A 318 -9.25 -16.16 -32.26
CA LEU A 318 -8.69 -15.54 -33.47
C LEU A 318 -8.28 -16.57 -34.52
N ARG A 319 -7.93 -17.79 -34.11
CA ARG A 319 -7.58 -18.90 -35.01
C ARG A 319 -8.79 -19.62 -35.61
N GLN A 320 -10.01 -19.33 -35.15
CA GLN A 320 -11.20 -19.95 -35.72
C GLN A 320 -11.39 -19.55 -37.18
N LYS A 321 -11.76 -20.51 -38.04
CA LYS A 321 -12.10 -20.23 -39.43
C LYS A 321 -13.25 -19.22 -39.48
N GLN A 322 -13.08 -18.19 -40.32
CA GLN A 322 -14.05 -17.11 -40.52
C GLN A 322 -14.39 -16.35 -39.23
N PHE A 323 -13.41 -16.15 -38.35
CA PHE A 323 -13.61 -15.42 -37.09
C PHE A 323 -14.22 -14.03 -37.34
N GLU A 324 -13.68 -13.24 -38.27
CA GLU A 324 -14.17 -11.88 -38.56
C GLU A 324 -15.63 -11.86 -39.02
N GLU A 325 -15.99 -12.76 -39.94
CA GLU A 325 -17.38 -12.91 -40.41
C GLU A 325 -18.32 -13.30 -39.26
N LYS A 326 -17.92 -14.26 -38.42
CA LYS A 326 -18.69 -14.68 -37.24
C LYS A 326 -18.80 -13.59 -36.19
N PHE A 327 -17.74 -12.82 -36.00
CA PHE A 327 -17.70 -11.68 -35.08
C PHE A 327 -18.73 -10.64 -35.53
N VAL A 328 -18.65 -10.20 -36.79
CA VAL A 328 -19.58 -9.22 -37.37
C VAL A 328 -21.02 -9.73 -37.32
N ALA A 329 -21.27 -10.99 -37.68
CA ALA A 329 -22.60 -11.59 -37.62
C ALA A 329 -23.18 -11.68 -36.21
N SER A 330 -22.33 -11.71 -35.18
CA SER A 330 -22.73 -11.74 -33.77
C SER A 330 -22.89 -10.34 -33.14
N CYS A 331 -22.63 -9.26 -33.89
CA CYS A 331 -22.84 -7.90 -33.40
C CYS A 331 -24.34 -7.59 -33.29
N PRO A 332 -24.79 -6.85 -32.25
CA PRO A 332 -26.21 -6.48 -32.11
C PRO A 332 -26.76 -5.66 -33.28
N ASP A 333 -25.92 -4.82 -33.89
CA ASP A 333 -26.24 -4.04 -35.08
C ASP A 333 -25.27 -4.41 -36.22
N PRO A 334 -25.72 -5.17 -37.23
CA PRO A 334 -24.89 -5.56 -38.37
C PRO A 334 -24.34 -4.37 -39.16
N SER A 335 -25.02 -3.22 -39.16
CA SER A 335 -24.56 -2.01 -39.88
C SER A 335 -23.32 -1.38 -39.25
N GLN A 336 -23.06 -1.67 -37.97
CA GLN A 336 -21.87 -1.24 -37.23
C GLN A 336 -20.79 -2.33 -37.16
N GLY A 337 -20.98 -3.48 -37.82
CA GLY A 337 -20.09 -4.63 -37.74
C GLY A 337 -18.62 -4.32 -38.03
N ASP A 338 -18.35 -3.68 -39.18
CA ASP A 338 -16.99 -3.31 -39.59
C ASP A 338 -16.34 -2.31 -38.62
N LYS A 339 -17.14 -1.38 -38.07
CA LYS A 339 -16.66 -0.42 -37.07
C LYS A 339 -16.27 -1.14 -35.78
N ASN A 340 -17.13 -2.03 -35.27
CA ASN A 340 -16.88 -2.81 -34.07
C ASN A 340 -15.65 -3.74 -34.25
N LEU A 341 -15.47 -4.31 -35.45
CA LEU A 341 -14.30 -5.13 -35.77
C LEU A 341 -13.01 -4.30 -35.74
N ARG A 342 -13.01 -3.09 -36.31
CA ARG A 342 -11.85 -2.16 -36.22
C ARG A 342 -11.54 -1.75 -34.78
N GLU A 343 -12.57 -1.43 -33.98
CA GLU A 343 -12.40 -1.12 -32.56
C GLU A 343 -11.85 -2.32 -31.78
N PHE A 344 -12.28 -3.53 -32.11
CA PHE A 344 -11.75 -4.76 -31.55
C PHE A 344 -10.26 -4.98 -31.90
N HIS A 345 -9.85 -4.74 -33.15
CA HIS A 345 -8.43 -4.79 -33.53
C HIS A 345 -7.60 -3.74 -32.81
N LYS A 346 -8.12 -2.52 -32.65
CA LYS A 346 -7.46 -1.48 -31.85
C LYS A 346 -7.26 -1.94 -30.41
N LEU A 347 -8.29 -2.53 -29.81
CA LEU A 347 -8.25 -3.07 -28.46
C LEU A 347 -7.22 -4.21 -28.31
N LEU A 348 -7.09 -5.08 -29.33
CA LEU A 348 -6.05 -6.12 -29.36
C LEU A 348 -4.65 -5.52 -29.30
N VAL A 349 -4.38 -4.49 -30.09
CA VAL A 349 -3.09 -3.77 -30.07
C VAL A 349 -2.86 -3.11 -28.71
N GLU A 350 -3.85 -2.39 -28.18
CA GLU A 350 -3.78 -1.74 -26.86
C GLU A 350 -3.51 -2.73 -25.72
N CYS A 351 -4.03 -3.96 -25.81
CA CYS A 351 -3.82 -5.01 -24.81
C CYS A 351 -2.60 -5.91 -25.09
N GLY A 352 -1.74 -5.55 -26.05
CA GLY A 352 -0.48 -6.24 -26.34
C GLY A 352 -0.65 -7.60 -27.04
N PHE A 353 -1.55 -7.67 -28.02
CA PHE A 353 -1.70 -8.78 -28.97
C PHE A 353 -1.26 -8.42 -30.40
N GLY A 354 -0.92 -7.14 -30.65
CA GLY A 354 -0.52 -6.61 -31.96
C GLY A 354 0.96 -6.75 -32.28
#